data_AF-A0A7W1GR78-F1
#
_entry.id   AF-A0A7W1GR78-F1
#
_cell.length_a   1.000
_cell.length_b   1.000
_cell.length_c   1.000
_cell.angle_alpha   90.00
_cell.angle_beta   90.00
_cell.angle_gamma   90.00
#
_symmetry.space_group_name_H-M   'P 1'
#
loop_
_entity.id
_entity.type
_entity.pdbx_description
1 polymer ?
#
loop_
_entity_poly.entity_id
_entity_poly.type
_entity_poly.pdbx_seq_one_letter_code
_entity_poly.pdbx_strand_id
1 'polypeptide(L)' 'RQEQQRVRAAIDLLVEAPRPPGCVAMTGERSTYRVRVGVYRIAYEVHDDVLLVQVVRVGHRRQVHR' A
#
# COMPACT_ATOMS: atom_id res chain seq x y z
N ARG A 1 2.96 -3.34 -18.44
CA ARG A 1 1.68 -2.64 -18.73
C ARG A 1 0.54 -3.14 -17.84
N GLN A 2 0.26 -4.46 -17.79
CA GLN A 2 -0.82 -5.00 -16.93
C GLN A 2 -0.56 -4.85 -15.42
N GLU A 3 0.67 -5.09 -14.95
CA GLU A 3 1.01 -4.93 -13.52
C GLU A 3 0.84 -3.48 -13.03
N GLN A 4 1.19 -2.49 -13.87
CA GLN A 4 0.97 -1.07 -13.55
C GLN A 4 -0.51 -0.74 -13.37
N GLN A 5 -1.40 -1.32 -14.20
CA GLN A 5 -2.84 -1.14 -14.06
C GLN A 5 -3.36 -1.76 -12.76
N ARG A 6 -2.87 -2.96 -12.39
CA ARG A 6 -3.24 -3.61 -11.12
C ARG A 6 -2.78 -2.78 -9.91
N VAL A 7 -1.56 -2.25 -9.96
CA VAL A 7 -1.04 -1.37 -8.91
C VAL A 7 -1.88 -0.11 -8.81
N ARG A 8 -2.21 0.53 -9.94
CA ARG A 8 -3.05 1.74 -9.95
C ARG A 8 -4.43 1.47 -9.35
N ALA A 9 -5.10 0.40 -9.79
CA ALA A 9 -6.41 0.02 -9.25
C ALA A 9 -6.35 -0.24 -7.73
N ALA A 10 -5.26 -0.84 -7.25
CA ALA A 10 -5.08 -1.04 -5.81
C ALA A 10 -4.85 0.26 -5.04
N ILE A 11 -4.18 1.26 -5.64
CA ILE A 11 -4.03 2.59 -5.05
C ILE A 11 -5.37 3.32 -5.03
N ASP A 12 -6.12 3.27 -6.14
CA ASP A 12 -7.44 3.90 -6.25
C ASP A 12 -8.40 3.35 -5.18
N LEU A 13 -8.34 2.04 -4.87
CA LEU A 13 -9.12 1.43 -3.79
C LEU A 13 -8.82 2.02 -2.40
N LEU A 14 -7.60 2.50 -2.16
CA LEU A 14 -7.22 3.06 -0.86
C LEU A 14 -7.96 4.38 -0.55
N VAL A 15 -8.49 5.05 -1.58
CA VAL A 15 -9.30 6.27 -1.40
C VAL A 15 -10.59 5.95 -0.66
N GLU A 16 -11.25 4.84 -1.01
CA GLU A 16 -12.52 4.43 -0.40
C GLU A 16 -12.30 3.59 0.87
N ALA A 17 -11.29 2.73 0.85
CA ALA A 17 -10.95 1.84 1.95
C ALA A 17 -9.46 1.96 2.29
N PRO A 18 -9.05 2.92 3.14
CA PRO A 18 -7.65 3.09 3.55
C PRO A 18 -7.04 1.85 4.20
N ARG A 19 -7.86 0.98 4.78
CA ARG A 19 -7.45 -0.28 5.42
C ARG A 19 -8.23 -1.45 4.81
N PRO A 20 -8.00 -1.78 3.53
CA PRO A 20 -8.80 -2.79 2.84
C PRO A 20 -8.50 -4.19 3.39
N PRO A 21 -9.40 -5.18 3.17
CA PRO A 21 -9.16 -6.56 3.58
C PRO A 21 -7.82 -7.09 3.04
N GLY A 22 -7.04 -7.72 3.91
CA GLY A 22 -5.71 -8.25 3.56
C GLY A 22 -4.57 -7.22 3.58
N CYS A 23 -4.83 -5.97 3.96
CA CYS A 23 -3.76 -5.07 4.38
C CYS A 23 -3.10 -5.59 5.68
N VAL A 24 -1.81 -5.36 5.82
CA VAL A 24 -1.02 -5.80 6.99
C VAL A 24 -0.33 -4.58 7.57
N ALA A 25 -0.55 -4.31 8.86
CA ALA A 25 0.18 -3.29 9.60
C ALA A 25 1.66 -3.66 9.67
N MET A 26 2.55 -2.69 9.44
CA MET A 26 3.99 -2.91 9.53
C MET A 26 4.45 -2.78 10.99
N THR A 27 5.27 -3.73 11.44
CA THR A 27 5.80 -3.74 12.81
C THR A 27 6.75 -2.56 13.01
N GLY A 28 6.59 -1.84 14.13
CA GLY A 28 7.51 -0.76 14.54
C GLY A 28 7.18 0.63 14.00
N GLU A 29 6.24 0.76 13.06
CA GLU A 29 5.79 2.04 12.53
C GLU A 29 4.30 2.24 12.84
N ARG A 30 3.93 3.40 13.40
CA ARG A 30 2.52 3.74 13.61
C ARG A 30 1.90 4.11 12.28
N SER A 31 0.71 3.60 12.03
CA SER A 31 -0.11 3.93 10.86
C SER A 31 0.48 3.54 9.50
N THR A 32 1.54 2.75 9.45
CA THR A 32 2.06 2.17 8.21
C THR A 32 1.43 0.81 7.93
N TYR A 33 0.98 0.63 6.70
CA TYR A 33 0.35 -0.58 6.21
C TYR A 33 0.98 -1.02 4.90
N ARG A 34 0.72 -2.28 4.55
CA ARG A 34 1.14 -2.85 3.29
C ARG A 34 0.05 -3.70 2.66
N VAL A 35 -0.15 -3.54 1.35
CA VAL A 35 -0.99 -4.42 0.53
C VAL A 35 -0.15 -5.13 -0.54
N ARG A 36 -0.54 -6.36 -0.87
CA ARG A 36 0.08 -7.16 -1.94
C ARG A 36 -0.76 -7.05 -3.21
N VAL A 37 -0.09 -6.74 -4.32
CA VAL A 37 -0.71 -6.68 -5.65
C VAL A 37 0.09 -7.59 -6.57
N GLY A 38 -0.35 -8.84 -6.72
CA GLY A 38 0.39 -9.85 -7.48
C GLY A 38 1.82 -10.05 -6.95
N VAL A 39 2.81 -9.65 -7.75
CA VAL A 39 4.23 -9.70 -7.40
C VAL A 39 4.78 -8.39 -6.84
N TYR A 40 3.95 -7.36 -6.69
CA TYR A 40 4.29 -6.08 -6.08
C TYR A 40 3.75 -5.96 -4.66
N ARG A 41 4.36 -5.07 -3.88
CA ARG A 41 3.87 -4.60 -2.59
C ARG A 41 3.80 -3.08 -2.62
N ILE A 42 2.71 -2.55 -2.06
CA ILE A 42 2.51 -1.13 -1.83
C ILE A 42 2.61 -0.94 -0.33
N ALA A 43 3.60 -0.16 0.12
CA ALA A 43 3.70 0.34 1.49
C ALA A 43 3.14 1.76 1.51
N TYR A 44 2.27 2.03 2.48
CA TYR A 44 1.56 3.29 2.59
C TYR A 44 1.24 3.62 4.04
N GLU A 45 1.03 4.89 4.31
CA GLU A 45 0.64 5.42 5.61
C GLU A 45 -0.79 5.95 5.55
N VAL A 46 -1.51 5.83 6.67
CA VAL A 46 -2.84 6.42 6.85
C VAL A 46 -2.77 7.47 7.96
N HIS A 47 -2.94 8.73 7.59
CA HIS A 47 -2.97 9.87 8.50
C HIS A 47 -4.43 10.31 8.68
N ASP A 48 -5.13 9.69 9.63
CA ASP A 48 -6.58 9.92 9.83
C ASP A 48 -6.88 11.39 10.20
N ASP A 49 -6.01 12.04 10.96
CA ASP A 49 -6.21 13.42 11.44
C ASP A 49 -6.26 14.47 10.31
N VAL A 50 -5.69 14.13 9.14
CA VAL A 50 -5.63 15.01 7.97
C VAL A 50 -6.23 14.35 6.72
N LEU A 51 -6.93 13.23 6.88
CA LEU A 51 -7.58 12.46 5.81
C LEU A 51 -6.63 12.15 4.63
N LEU A 52 -5.38 11.79 4.94
CA LEU A 52 -4.34 11.54 3.94
C LEU A 52 -3.94 10.06 3.92
N VAL A 53 -3.91 9.49 2.72
CA VAL A 53 -3.24 8.22 2.43
C VAL A 53 -1.97 8.52 1.64
N GLN A 54 -0.81 8.23 2.23
CA GLN A 54 0.49 8.49 1.61
C GLN A 54 1.12 7.19 1.14
N VAL A 55 1.26 7.01 -0.18
CA VAL A 55 1.98 5.86 -0.74
C VAL A 55 3.48 6.12 -0.65
N VAL A 56 4.16 5.41 0.26
CA VAL A 56 5.59 5.59 0.55
C VAL A 56 6.46 4.85 -0.46
N ARG A 57 6.11 3.60 -0.78
CA ARG A 57 6.92 2.76 -1.69
C ARG A 57 6.06 1.76 -2.43
N VAL A 58 6.26 1.68 -3.74
CA VAL A 58 5.79 0.57 -4.58
C VAL A 58 7.00 -0.23 -5.02
N GLY A 59 7.06 -1.51 -4.66
CA GLY A 59 8.22 -2.35 -4.92
C GLY A 59 7.85 -3.76 -5.37
N HIS A 60 8.64 -4.32 -6.28
CA HIS A 60 8.53 -5.73 -6.63
C HIS A 60 8.93 -6.59 -5.41
N ARG A 61 8.30 -7.76 -5.21
CA ARG A 61 8.48 -8.62 -4.02
C ARG A 61 9.93 -8.99 -3.70
N ARG A 62 10.80 -8.98 -4.71
CA ARG A 62 12.24 -9.28 -4.61
C ARG A 62 13.10 -8.08 -4.19
N GLN A 63 12.56 -6.87 -4.19
CA GLN A 63 13.28 -5.62 -3.94
C GLN A 63 12.85 -4.91 -2.64
N VAL A 64 11.82 -5.41 -1.93
CA VAL A 64 11.23 -4.76 -0.75
C VAL A 64 12.03 -4.99 0.54
N HIS A 65 13.09 -5.81 0.50
CA HIS A 65 14.02 -6.02 1.62
C HIS A 65 15.46 -5.57 1.28
N ARG A 66 15.59 -4.61 0.36
CA ARG A 66 16.78 -3.76 0.24
C ARG A 66 16.40 -2.32 0.50
#